data_AF-A0A2D7RZB4-F1
#
_entry.id   AF-A0A2D7RZB4-F1
#
_cell.length_a   1.000
_cell.length_b   1.000
_cell.length_c   1.000
_cell.angle_alpha   90.00
_cell.angle_beta   90.00
_cell.angle_gamma   90.00
#
_symmetry.space_group_name_H-M   'P 1'
#
loop_
_entity.id
_entity.type
_entity.pdbx_description
1 polymer ?
#
loop_
_entity_poly.entity_id
_entity_poly.type
_entity_poly.pdbx_seq_one_letter_code
_entity_poly.pdbx_strand_id
1 'polypeptide(L)'
;MLRASVNHHDSDIQPDRIVGGAEECGVEHAKEIFALTDAVVLRDTAEYPDARIRAELRFGRDATDRLVMVAANFQQMNRMMDAIGGRVPTSVEPLAEEMGLTIPDHLASTTA
;
A
#
# COMPACT_ATOMS: atom_id res chain seq x y z
N MET A 1 -0.93 -1.25 -10.52
CA MET A 1 -2.25 -1.65 -9.97
C MET A 1 -3.08 -0.45 -9.52
N LEU A 2 -2.52 0.54 -8.82
CA LEU A 2 -3.28 1.68 -8.28
C LEU A 2 -4.22 2.33 -9.32
N ARG A 3 -3.71 2.81 -10.46
CA ARG A 3 -4.54 3.40 -11.53
C ARG A 3 -5.60 2.44 -12.11
N ALA A 4 -5.26 1.16 -12.25
CA ALA A 4 -6.22 0.16 -12.73
C ALA A 4 -7.35 -0.07 -11.70
N SER A 5 -7.04 0.04 -10.40
CA SER A 5 -8.03 -0.03 -9.32
C SER A 5 -8.86 1.25 -9.21
N VAL A 6 -8.27 2.44 -9.40
CA VAL A 6 -9.01 3.72 -9.44
C VAL A 6 -10.04 3.71 -10.57
N ASN A 7 -9.70 3.18 -11.73
CA ASN A 7 -10.63 3.15 -12.87
C ASN A 7 -11.76 2.12 -12.73
N HIS A 8 -11.67 1.19 -11.78
CA HIS A 8 -12.63 0.09 -11.63
C HIS A 8 -13.69 0.35 -10.55
N HIS A 9 -13.39 1.21 -9.59
CA HIS A 9 -14.33 1.65 -8.57
C HIS A 9 -14.64 3.12 -8.89
N ASP A 10 -15.91 3.53 -8.98
CA ASP A 10 -16.34 4.93 -9.17
C ASP A 10 -15.94 5.79 -7.94
N SER A 11 -14.64 5.90 -7.70
CA SER A 11 -14.02 6.42 -6.50
C SER A 11 -12.89 7.32 -6.97
N ASP A 12 -13.02 8.61 -6.67
CA ASP A 12 -11.99 9.61 -6.97
C ASP A 12 -10.82 9.44 -5.98
N ILE A 13 -10.04 8.37 -6.17
CA ILE A 13 -8.84 8.10 -5.37
C ILE A 13 -7.76 9.05 -5.86
N GLN A 14 -7.41 10.01 -5.01
CA GLN A 14 -6.37 11.01 -5.27
C GLN A 14 -5.01 10.46 -4.80
N PRO A 15 -4.09 10.07 -5.71
CA PRO A 15 -2.86 9.36 -5.33
C PRO A 15 -1.92 10.18 -4.44
N ASP A 16 -1.90 11.49 -4.60
CA ASP A 16 -1.15 12.45 -3.78
C ASP A 16 -1.56 12.37 -2.29
N ARG A 17 -2.86 12.18 -2.03
CA ARG A 17 -3.37 12.07 -0.66
C ARG A 17 -2.96 10.80 0.05
N ILE A 18 -2.68 9.71 -0.68
CA ILE A 18 -2.27 8.43 -0.10
C ILE A 18 -0.95 8.59 0.66
N VAL A 19 -0.05 9.45 0.17
CA VAL A 19 1.27 9.70 0.79
C VAL A 19 1.14 10.43 2.12
N GLY A 20 0.10 11.24 2.31
CA GLY A 20 -0.19 11.94 3.57
C GLY A 20 -0.64 11.03 4.72
N GLY A 21 -0.84 9.73 4.45
CA GLY A 21 -1.17 8.73 5.47
C GLY A 21 -2.64 8.73 5.89
N ALA A 22 -2.93 8.08 7.02
CA ALA A 22 -4.29 7.73 7.41
C ALA A 22 -5.23 8.94 7.64
N GLU A 23 -4.71 10.10 8.02
CA GLU A 23 -5.53 11.30 8.26
C GLU A 23 -5.85 12.07 6.97
N GLU A 24 -5.02 11.92 5.94
CA GLU A 24 -5.04 12.78 4.75
C GLU A 24 -5.54 12.05 3.49
N CYS A 25 -5.46 10.71 3.48
CA CYS A 25 -5.79 9.89 2.31
C CYS A 25 -7.26 9.87 1.88
N GLY A 26 -8.18 10.40 2.71
CA GLY A 26 -9.62 10.46 2.40
C GLY A 26 -10.34 9.11 2.38
N VAL A 27 -9.67 8.02 2.74
CA VAL A 27 -10.27 6.67 2.85
C VAL A 27 -10.97 6.52 4.21
N GLU A 28 -12.23 6.08 4.18
CA GLU A 28 -12.96 5.79 5.41
C GLU A 28 -12.26 4.68 6.21
N HIS A 29 -12.07 4.88 7.51
CA HIS A 29 -11.34 3.94 8.40
C HIS A 29 -9.91 3.65 7.97
N ALA A 30 -9.25 4.62 7.34
CA ALA A 30 -7.86 4.50 6.96
C ALA A 30 -6.96 4.14 8.16
N LYS A 31 -7.26 4.62 9.37
CA LYS A 31 -6.45 4.32 10.57
C LYS A 31 -6.39 2.83 10.86
N GLU A 32 -7.54 2.15 10.81
CA GLU A 32 -7.64 0.71 11.04
C GLU A 32 -6.96 -0.07 9.91
N ILE A 33 -7.11 0.38 8.66
CA ILE A 33 -6.47 -0.23 7.49
C ILE A 33 -4.95 -0.09 7.56
N PHE A 34 -4.43 1.10 7.86
CA PHE A 34 -3.01 1.37 8.00
C PHE A 34 -2.42 0.58 9.16
N ALA A 35 -3.01 0.63 10.35
CA ALA A 35 -2.50 -0.11 11.51
C ALA A 35 -2.40 -1.62 11.25
N LEU A 36 -3.43 -2.22 10.63
CA LEU A 36 -3.39 -3.63 10.27
C LEU A 36 -2.34 -3.93 9.19
N THR A 37 -2.27 -3.09 8.16
CA THR A 37 -1.32 -3.24 7.06
C THR A 37 0.12 -3.13 7.56
N ASP A 38 0.42 -2.14 8.39
CA ASP A 38 1.73 -1.93 8.99
C ASP A 38 2.12 -3.11 9.88
N ALA A 39 1.22 -3.58 10.74
CA ALA A 39 1.49 -4.75 11.58
C ALA A 39 1.82 -6.01 10.75
N VAL A 40 1.12 -6.22 9.62
CA VAL A 40 1.40 -7.32 8.69
C VAL A 40 2.74 -7.14 7.97
N VAL A 41 2.97 -5.97 7.38
CA VAL A 41 4.14 -5.70 6.53
C VAL A 41 5.43 -5.62 7.35
N LEU A 42 5.37 -5.06 8.55
CA LEU A 42 6.49 -4.97 9.49
C LEU A 42 6.68 -6.25 10.31
N ARG A 43 5.73 -7.20 10.21
CA ARG A 43 5.68 -8.42 11.03
C ARG A 43 5.66 -8.09 12.54
N ASP A 44 4.95 -7.03 12.90
CA ASP A 44 4.81 -6.61 14.29
C ASP A 44 3.88 -7.56 15.03
N THR A 45 4.45 -8.55 15.71
CA THR A 45 3.70 -9.55 16.47
C THR A 45 3.05 -8.99 17.73
N ALA A 46 3.45 -7.80 18.18
CA ALA A 46 2.86 -7.16 19.35
C ALA A 46 1.61 -6.37 18.96
N GLU A 47 1.67 -5.59 17.88
CA GLU A 47 0.54 -4.77 17.41
C GLU A 47 -0.51 -5.58 16.64
N TYR A 48 -0.11 -6.66 15.94
CA TYR A 48 -1.01 -7.41 15.06
C TYR A 48 -2.31 -7.92 15.72
N PRO A 49 -2.29 -8.53 16.93
CA PRO A 49 -3.52 -9.00 17.57
C PRO A 49 -4.54 -7.88 17.78
N ASP A 50 -4.09 -6.72 18.26
CA ASP A 50 -4.97 -5.59 18.55
C ASP A 50 -5.45 -4.91 17.27
N ALA A 51 -4.56 -4.71 16.29
CA ALA A 51 -4.93 -4.17 14.98
C ALA A 51 -5.95 -5.07 14.27
N ARG A 52 -5.79 -6.39 14.35
CA ARG A 52 -6.73 -7.36 13.80
C ARG A 52 -8.09 -7.28 14.47
N ILE A 53 -8.16 -7.22 15.80
CA ILE A 53 -9.43 -7.07 16.53
C ILE A 53 -10.17 -5.80 16.10
N ARG A 54 -9.46 -4.66 16.01
CA ARG A 54 -10.06 -3.39 15.59
C ARG A 54 -10.60 -3.46 14.16
N ALA A 55 -9.86 -4.08 13.25
CA ALA A 55 -10.30 -4.29 11.88
C ALA A 55 -11.51 -5.23 11.79
N GLU A 56 -11.52 -6.34 12.53
CA GLU A 56 -12.66 -7.28 12.53
C GLU A 56 -13.93 -6.64 13.09
N LEU A 57 -13.82 -5.78 14.12
CA LEU A 57 -14.94 -5.01 14.65
C LEU A 57 -15.49 -4.00 13.63
N ARG A 58 -14.63 -3.43 12.78
CA ARG A 58 -15.05 -2.41 11.81
C ARG A 58 -15.58 -3.00 10.51
N PHE A 59 -14.88 -3.97 9.95
CA PHE A 59 -15.10 -4.48 8.60
C PHE A 59 -15.70 -5.89 8.57
N GLY A 60 -15.69 -6.59 9.71
CA GLY A 60 -15.99 -8.01 9.78
C GLY A 60 -14.79 -8.88 9.42
N ARG A 61 -14.89 -10.17 9.77
CA ARG A 61 -13.82 -11.15 9.64
C ARG A 61 -13.36 -11.36 8.19
N ASP A 62 -14.31 -11.60 7.29
CA ASP A 62 -14.00 -11.90 5.88
C ASP A 62 -13.31 -10.73 5.18
N ALA A 63 -13.73 -9.49 5.45
CA ALA A 63 -13.08 -8.31 4.90
C ALA A 63 -11.68 -8.11 5.50
N THR A 64 -11.51 -8.36 6.79
CA THR A 64 -10.22 -8.30 7.46
C THR A 64 -9.23 -9.31 6.89
N ASP A 65 -9.67 -10.54 6.65
CA ASP A 65 -8.84 -11.57 6.00
C ASP A 65 -8.40 -11.13 4.60
N ARG A 66 -9.29 -10.50 3.82
CA ARG A 66 -8.94 -9.94 2.51
C ARG A 66 -7.89 -8.82 2.61
N LEU A 67 -8.03 -7.92 3.59
CA LEU A 67 -7.04 -6.86 3.83
C LEU A 67 -5.65 -7.46 4.13
N VAL A 68 -5.59 -8.47 5.00
CA VAL A 68 -4.34 -9.17 5.33
C VAL A 68 -3.75 -9.86 4.09
N MET A 69 -4.57 -10.54 3.28
CA MET A 69 -4.12 -11.18 2.04
C MET A 69 -3.53 -10.17 1.05
N VAL A 70 -4.16 -9.01 0.89
CA VAL A 70 -3.66 -7.94 0.02
C VAL A 70 -2.33 -7.40 0.54
N ALA A 71 -2.24 -7.07 1.84
CA ALA A 71 -1.01 -6.58 2.45
C ALA A 71 0.16 -7.58 2.32
N ALA A 72 -0.10 -8.86 2.58
CA ALA A 72 0.88 -9.94 2.45
C ALA A 72 1.35 -10.10 1.00
N ASN A 73 0.45 -10.00 0.02
CA ASN A 73 0.80 -10.09 -1.40
C ASN A 73 1.73 -8.94 -1.83
N PHE A 74 1.44 -7.70 -1.42
CA PHE A 74 2.32 -6.56 -1.69
C PHE A 74 3.69 -6.72 -1.01
N GLN A 75 3.72 -7.18 0.24
CA GLN A 75 4.97 -7.45 0.96
C GLN A 75 5.82 -8.52 0.23
N GLN A 76 5.19 -9.57 -0.29
CA GLN A 76 5.90 -10.61 -1.05
C GLN A 76 6.51 -10.04 -2.34
N MET A 77 5.77 -9.21 -3.08
CA MET A 77 6.28 -8.56 -4.28
C MET A 77 7.44 -7.61 -3.96
N ASN A 78 7.34 -6.82 -2.90
CA ASN A 78 8.43 -5.94 -2.46
C ASN A 78 9.69 -6.73 -2.15
N ARG A 79 9.58 -7.81 -1.36
CA ARG A 79 10.72 -8.68 -1.05
C ARG A 79 11.32 -9.36 -2.28
N MET A 80 10.47 -9.77 -3.22
CA MET A 80 10.94 -10.37 -4.48
C MET A 80 11.73 -9.34 -5.29
N MET A 81 11.23 -8.11 -5.41
CA MET A 81 11.90 -7.01 -6.12
C MET A 81 13.23 -6.65 -5.46
N ASP A 82 13.27 -6.57 -4.12
CA ASP A 82 14.50 -6.32 -3.37
C ASP A 82 15.53 -7.44 -3.60
N ALA A 83 15.09 -8.70 -3.55
CA ALA A 83 15.97 -9.86 -3.69
C ALA A 83 16.64 -9.95 -5.08
N ILE A 84 15.95 -9.52 -6.14
CA ILE A 84 16.48 -9.53 -7.50
C ILE A 84 17.17 -8.20 -7.89
N GLY A 85 17.21 -7.21 -6.98
CA GLY A 85 17.72 -5.88 -7.29
C GLY A 85 16.92 -5.14 -8.36
N GLY A 86 15.60 -5.37 -8.38
CA GLY A 86 14.71 -4.84 -9.40
C GLY A 86 14.73 -3.32 -9.47
N ARG A 87 14.78 -2.78 -10.69
CA ARG A 87 14.69 -1.34 -10.94
C ARG A 87 13.23 -0.92 -11.09
N VAL A 88 12.95 0.33 -10.73
CA VAL A 88 11.66 0.97 -10.95
C VAL A 88 11.53 1.28 -12.45
N PRO A 89 10.51 0.74 -13.14
CA PRO A 89 10.31 1.01 -14.57
C PRO A 89 10.00 2.48 -14.81
N THR A 90 10.48 3.03 -15.94
CA THR A 90 10.17 4.41 -16.36
C THR A 90 8.66 4.67 -16.51
N SER A 91 7.88 3.62 -16.78
CA SER A 91 6.42 3.69 -16.91
C SER A 91 5.68 4.07 -15.63
N VAL A 92 6.32 4.04 -14.46
CA VAL A 92 5.70 4.48 -13.19
C VAL A 92 6.17 5.86 -12.72
N GLU A 93 7.13 6.50 -13.40
CA GLU A 93 7.62 7.85 -13.07
C GLU A 93 6.49 8.90 -12.99
N PRO A 94 5.51 8.95 -13.92
CA PRO A 94 4.43 9.93 -13.82
C PRO A 94 3.58 9.77 -12.57
N LEU A 95 3.42 8.54 -12.08
CA LEU A 95 2.68 8.27 -10.84
C LEU A 95 3.50 8.68 -9.62
N ALA A 96 4.83 8.45 -9.64
CA ALA A 96 5.70 8.90 -8.56
C ALA A 96 5.70 10.43 -8.44
N GLU A 97 5.76 11.15 -9.57
CA GLU A 97 5.66 12.62 -9.61
C GLU A 97 4.33 13.12 -9.06
N GLU A 98 3.21 12.51 -9.48
CA GLU A 98 1.86 12.82 -8.97
C GLU A 98 1.77 12.64 -7.44
N MET A 99 2.45 11.62 -6.91
CA MET A 99 2.52 11.34 -5.48
C MET A 99 3.55 12.20 -4.72
N GLY A 100 4.29 13.09 -5.41
CA GLY A 100 5.37 13.88 -4.81
C GLY A 100 6.56 13.04 -4.34
N LEU A 101 6.73 11.83 -4.87
CA LEU A 101 7.79 10.90 -4.52
C LEU A 101 8.97 11.03 -5.49
N THR A 102 10.18 10.99 -4.95
CA THR A 102 11.41 10.91 -5.77
C THR A 102 11.88 9.47 -5.85
N ILE A 103 12.06 8.95 -7.06
CA ILE A 103 12.69 7.65 -7.27
C ILE A 103 14.20 7.81 -7.08
N PRO A 104 14.83 7.09 -6.14
CA PRO A 104 16.27 7.19 -5.94
C PRO A 104 17.04 6.73 -7.18
N ASP A 105 18.15 7.40 -7.51
CA ASP A 105 18.98 7.10 -8.70
C ASP A 105 19.39 5.62 -8.78
N HIS A 106 19.73 5.03 -7.64
CA HIS A 106 20.13 3.64 -7.55
C HIS A 106 18.98 2.65 -7.75
N LEU A 107 17.73 3.11 -7.87
CA LEU A 107 16.55 2.31 -8.19
C LEU A 107 15.95 2.68 -9.55
N ALA A 108 16.35 3.79 -10.16
CA ALA A 108 15.88 4.20 -11.48
C ALA A 108 16.32 3.20 -12.56
N SER A 109 15.39 2.87 -13.47
CA SER A 109 15.71 2.10 -14.67
C SER A 109 16.47 2.99 -15.66
N THR A 110 17.68 2.58 -16.05
CA THR A 110 18.51 3.32 -17.03
C THR A 110 18.14 3.04 -18.49
N THR A 111 17.14 2.21 -18.76
CA THR A 111 16.73 1.84 -20.13
C THR A 111 15.48 2.60 -20.57
N ALA A 112 15.65 3.41 -21.63
CA ALA A 112 14.62 3.96 -22.50
C ALA A 112 14.11 2.91 -23.50
#